data_AF-A0A2N3HXK2-F1
#
_entry.id   AF-A0A2N3HXK2-F1
#
_cell.length_a   1.000
_cell.length_b   1.000
_cell.length_c   1.000
_cell.angle_alpha   90.00
_cell.angle_beta   90.00
_cell.angle_gamma   90.00
#
_symmetry.space_group_name_H-M   'P 1'
#
loop_
_entity.id
_entity.type
_entity.pdbx_description
1 polymer ?
#
loop_
_entity_poly.entity_id
_entity_poly.type
_entity_poly.pdbx_seq_one_letter_code
_entity_poly.pdbx_strand_id
1 'polypeptide(L)'
;MIYSWIYPKRGTADVFDQNNVGQYFTYDKNLTPDVLGIPAGNRIQRKFRVKGDMEYLKSTASDITWRGNTDVYTGGGEQFYIPDAKGMTNLELIE
;
A
#
# COMPACT_ATOMS: atom_id res chain seq x y z
N MET A 1 1.48 13.15 -4.44
CA MET A 1 0.84 12.42 -3.32
C MET A 1 0.90 10.95 -3.66
N ILE A 2 1.04 10.09 -2.66
CA ILE A 2 1.11 8.64 -2.85
C ILE A 2 0.09 7.96 -1.95
N TYR A 3 -0.40 6.80 -2.36
CA TYR A 3 -1.45 6.06 -1.68
C TYR A 3 -0.97 4.66 -1.33
N SER A 4 -1.38 4.13 -0.19
CA SER A 4 -1.10 2.74 0.20
C SER A 4 -2.31 2.11 0.87
N TRP A 5 -2.50 0.82 0.63
CA TRP A 5 -3.50 -0.01 1.30
C TRP A 5 -2.83 -0.72 2.48
N ILE A 6 -3.19 -0.30 3.69
CA ILE A 6 -2.54 -0.76 4.92
C ILE A 6 -3.56 -1.43 5.84
N TYR A 7 -3.08 -2.24 6.79
CA TYR A 7 -3.95 -2.70 7.87
C TYR A 7 -4.17 -1.57 8.90
N PRO A 8 -5.39 -1.39 9.41
CA PRO A 8 -5.64 -0.49 10.52
C PRO A 8 -4.98 -1.01 11.80
N LYS A 9 -4.87 -0.15 12.80
CA LYS A 9 -4.43 -0.50 14.15
C LYS A 9 -5.22 -1.72 14.62
N ARG A 10 -4.52 -2.71 15.20
CA ARG A 10 -5.14 -3.97 15.62
C ARG A 10 -6.33 -3.72 16.55
N GLY A 11 -7.46 -4.35 16.23
CA GLY A 11 -8.72 -4.19 16.98
C GLY A 11 -9.53 -2.94 16.64
N THR A 12 -9.13 -2.18 15.61
CA THR A 12 -9.87 -1.02 15.11
C THR A 12 -10.27 -1.23 13.65
N ALA A 13 -11.28 -0.48 13.19
CA ALA A 13 -11.75 -0.55 11.81
C ALA A 13 -11.00 0.43 10.87
N ASP A 14 -10.62 1.62 11.37
CA ASP A 14 -10.12 2.70 10.53
C ASP A 14 -9.09 3.61 11.24
N VAL A 15 -8.42 3.11 12.28
CA VAL A 15 -7.37 3.89 12.96
C VAL A 15 -6.03 3.59 12.31
N PHE A 16 -5.32 4.64 11.89
CA PHE A 16 -3.98 4.52 11.33
C PHE A 16 -2.95 4.06 12.39
N ASP A 17 -2.00 3.22 11.98
CA ASP A 17 -0.80 2.88 12.75
C ASP A 17 0.41 2.92 11.83
N GLN A 18 1.38 3.78 12.16
CA GLN A 18 2.61 3.94 11.37
C GLN A 18 3.41 2.64 11.22
N ASN A 19 3.29 1.71 12.17
CA ASN A 19 4.00 0.43 12.12
C ASN A 19 3.41 -0.52 11.06
N ASN A 20 2.20 -0.25 10.58
CA ASN A 20 1.54 -1.04 9.54
C ASN A 20 1.81 -0.51 8.13
N VAL A 21 2.56 0.59 7.98
CA VAL A 21 2.93 1.10 6.66
C VAL A 21 3.88 0.11 5.98
N GLY A 22 3.43 -0.39 4.83
CA GLY A 22 4.21 -1.25 3.96
C GLY A 22 5.20 -0.47 3.08
N GLN A 23 5.74 -1.15 2.08
CA GLN A 23 6.69 -0.57 1.14
C GLN A 23 6.09 -0.32 -0.25
N TYR A 24 4.85 -0.76 -0.49
CA TYR A 24 4.17 -0.61 -1.78
C TYR A 24 3.17 0.53 -1.75
N PHE A 25 3.21 1.32 -2.82
CA PHE A 25 2.40 2.53 -3.00
C PHE A 25 1.95 2.66 -4.45
N THR A 26 0.97 3.52 -4.68
CA THR A 26 0.53 3.94 -6.01
C THR A 26 0.28 5.45 -6.07
N TYR A 27 0.30 6.02 -7.27
CA TYR A 27 -0.11 7.40 -7.51
C TYR A 27 -1.62 7.54 -7.73
N ASP A 28 -2.31 6.44 -8.05
CA ASP A 28 -3.74 6.43 -8.35
C ASP A 28 -4.58 6.01 -7.13
N LYS A 29 -5.35 6.98 -6.61
CA LYS A 29 -6.25 6.77 -5.48
C LYS A 29 -7.41 5.82 -5.77
N ASN A 30 -7.75 5.60 -7.04
CA ASN A 30 -8.90 4.80 -7.43
C ASN A 30 -8.56 3.31 -7.58
N LEU A 31 -7.27 2.94 -7.52
CA LEU A 31 -6.89 1.53 -7.58
C LEU A 31 -7.32 0.80 -6.31
N THR A 32 -8.05 -0.29 -6.52
CA THR A 32 -8.44 -1.21 -5.47
C THR A 32 -7.26 -2.09 -5.06
N PRO A 33 -7.33 -2.77 -3.90
CA PRO A 33 -6.30 -3.73 -3.50
C PRO A 33 -6.10 -4.85 -4.54
N ASP A 34 -7.18 -5.30 -5.18
CA ASP A 34 -7.18 -6.44 -6.11
C ASP A 34 -6.24 -6.24 -7.31
N VAL A 35 -6.33 -5.07 -7.95
CA VAL A 35 -5.48 -4.69 -9.08
C VAL A 35 -4.02 -4.40 -8.68
N LEU A 36 -3.73 -4.35 -7.38
CA LEU A 36 -2.38 -4.26 -6.84
C LEU A 36 -1.84 -5.63 -6.39
N GLY A 37 -2.58 -6.72 -6.63
CA GLY A 37 -2.22 -8.06 -6.15
C GLY A 37 -2.35 -8.21 -4.64
N ILE A 38 -3.16 -7.35 -3.99
CA ILE A 38 -3.32 -7.27 -2.54
C ILE A 38 -4.72 -7.77 -2.14
N PRO A 39 -4.87 -8.61 -1.10
CA PRO A 39 -6.18 -8.98 -0.59
C PRO A 39 -6.92 -7.75 -0.06
N ALA A 40 -8.20 -7.56 -0.37
CA ALA A 40 -8.95 -6.43 0.18
C ALA A 40 -8.97 -6.46 1.73
N GLY A 41 -9.40 -7.58 2.32
CA GLY A 41 -9.42 -7.78 3.78
C GLY A 41 -10.08 -6.60 4.51
N ASN A 42 -9.54 -6.24 5.67
CA ASN A 42 -9.90 -5.02 6.42
C ASN A 42 -8.92 -3.87 6.16
N ARG A 43 -8.29 -3.80 4.97
CA ARG A 43 -7.33 -2.74 4.66
C ARG A 43 -8.03 -1.41 4.44
N ILE A 44 -7.32 -0.34 4.81
CA ILE A 44 -7.74 1.04 4.64
C ILE A 44 -6.76 1.73 3.70
N GLN A 45 -7.28 2.61 2.84
CA GLN A 45 -6.44 3.44 2.00
C GLN A 45 -5.96 4.65 2.81
N ARG A 46 -4.67 4.95 2.71
CA ARG A 46 -4.07 6.15 3.29
C ARG A 46 -3.25 6.91 2.28
N LYS A 47 -3.26 8.23 2.42
CA LYS A 47 -2.59 9.18 1.55
C LYS A 47 -1.40 9.79 2.28
N PHE A 48 -0.27 9.76 1.60
CA PHE A 48 0.99 10.28 2.12
C PHE A 48 1.55 11.38 1.21
N ARG A 49 2.22 12.34 1.83
CA ARG A 49 3.16 13.25 1.17
C ARG A 49 4.57 12.76 1.39
N VAL A 50 5.36 12.84 0.33
CA VAL A 50 6.80 12.61 0.34
C VAL A 50 7.48 13.90 0.79
N LYS A 51 8.24 13.84 1.89
CA LYS A 51 8.88 15.02 2.52
C LYS A 51 10.31 15.30 2.04
N GLY A 52 10.92 14.37 1.32
CA GLY A 52 12.29 14.46 0.82
C GLY A 52 12.53 13.43 -0.27
N ASP A 53 13.74 13.42 -0.81
CA ASP A 53 14.10 12.48 -1.86
C ASP A 53 14.02 11.03 -1.37
N MET A 54 13.42 10.17 -2.19
CA MET A 54 13.30 8.74 -1.94
C MET A 54 13.56 7.98 -3.22
N GLU A 55 14.39 6.94 -3.14
CA GLU A 55 14.51 5.97 -4.21
C GLU A 55 13.28 5.07 -4.23
N TYR A 56 12.84 4.73 -5.44
CA TYR A 56 11.71 3.83 -5.64
C TYR A 56 11.89 2.99 -6.90
N LEU A 57 11.30 1.80 -6.88
CA LEU A 57 11.21 0.93 -8.04
C LEU A 57 9.78 0.96 -8.58
N LYS A 58 9.60 1.53 -9.78
CA LYS A 58 8.33 1.52 -10.50
C LYS A 58 8.09 0.16 -11.16
N SER A 59 6.88 -0.37 -11.06
CA SER A 59 6.48 -1.65 -11.67
C SER A 59 4.97 -1.73 -11.91
N THR A 60 4.55 -2.79 -12.58
CA THR A 60 3.13 -3.20 -12.66
C THR A 60 2.93 -4.40 -11.75
N ALA A 61 1.88 -4.39 -10.94
CA ALA A 61 1.54 -5.52 -10.07
C ALA A 61 1.25 -6.76 -10.91
N SER A 62 1.81 -7.90 -10.51
CA SER A 62 1.47 -9.19 -11.10
C SER A 62 0.23 -9.77 -10.43
N ASP A 63 -0.47 -10.65 -11.15
CA ASP A 63 -1.45 -11.54 -10.55
C ASP A 63 -0.80 -12.33 -9.41
N ILE A 64 -1.46 -12.38 -8.26
CA ILE A 64 -0.95 -13.08 -7.08
C ILE A 64 -2.02 -14.00 -6.50
N THR A 65 -1.60 -15.20 -6.13
CA THR A 65 -2.31 -16.07 -5.19
C THR A 65 -1.53 -16.08 -3.87
N TRP A 66 -2.14 -15.55 -2.82
CA TRP A 66 -1.51 -15.53 -1.50
C TRP A 66 -1.50 -16.93 -0.87
N ARG A 67 -0.41 -17.27 -0.16
CA ARG A 67 -0.26 -18.57 0.48
C ARG A 67 -1.43 -18.86 1.42
N GLY A 68 -2.16 -19.93 1.14
CA GLY A 68 -3.33 -20.34 1.94
C GLY A 68 -4.66 -19.71 1.47
N ASN A 69 -4.67 -18.97 0.37
CA ASN A 69 -5.89 -18.55 -0.31
C ASN A 69 -6.04 -19.25 -1.69
N THR A 70 -7.27 -19.48 -2.12
CA THR A 70 -7.63 -19.94 -3.46
C THR A 70 -7.92 -18.79 -4.43
N ASP A 71 -8.14 -17.58 -3.92
CA ASP A 71 -8.44 -16.42 -4.77
C ASP A 71 -7.20 -15.92 -5.50
N VAL A 72 -7.39 -15.51 -6.76
CA VAL A 72 -6.41 -14.80 -7.57
C VAL A 72 -6.73 -13.32 -7.52
N TYR A 73 -5.76 -12.50 -7.10
CA TYR A 73 -5.86 -11.04 -7.14
C TYR A 73 -5.25 -10.55 -8.46
N THR A 74 -6.05 -9.84 -9.24
CA THR A 74 -5.85 -9.69 -10.70
C THR A 74 -4.67 -8.80 -11.12
N GLY A 75 -4.02 -8.09 -10.19
CA GLY A 75 -2.86 -7.27 -10.54
C GLY A 75 -3.14 -6.24 -11.66
N GLY A 76 -2.11 -5.86 -12.40
CA GLY A 76 -2.20 -4.94 -13.54
C GLY A 76 -2.15 -3.44 -13.19
N GLY A 77 -2.30 -3.08 -11.91
CA GLY A 77 -2.16 -1.72 -11.43
C GLY A 77 -0.70 -1.25 -11.40
N GLU A 78 -0.48 0.02 -11.74
CA GLU A 78 0.82 0.67 -11.55
C GLU A 78 1.10 0.85 -10.06
N GLN A 79 2.28 0.38 -9.63
CA GLN A 79 2.75 0.47 -8.27
C GLN A 79 4.22 0.85 -8.22
N PHE A 80 4.67 1.28 -7.05
CA PHE A 80 6.09 1.44 -6.78
C PHE A 80 6.45 0.96 -5.38
N TYR A 81 7.65 0.41 -5.29
CA TYR A 81 8.26 -0.06 -4.07
C TYR A 81 9.22 1.00 -3.54
N ILE A 82 9.06 1.41 -2.29
CA ILE A 82 9.97 2.31 -1.57
C ILE A 82 10.63 1.50 -0.45
N PRO A 83 11.92 1.15 -0.56
CA PRO A 83 12.60 0.34 0.45
C PRO A 83 12.53 0.96 1.85
N ASP A 84 12.76 2.27 1.95
CA ASP A 84 12.89 2.99 3.22
C ASP A 84 11.56 3.62 3.70
N ALA A 85 10.42 3.15 3.20
CA ALA A 85 9.11 3.63 3.64
C ALA A 85 8.74 3.18 5.07
N LYS A 86 9.30 2.05 5.53
CA LYS A 86 9.07 1.57 6.89
C LYS A 86 9.56 2.59 7.92
N GLY A 87 8.74 2.87 8.93
CA GLY A 87 9.05 3.88 9.94
C GLY A 87 8.77 5.32 9.49
N MET A 88 8.30 5.52 8.24
CA MET A 88 7.78 6.80 7.75
C MET A 88 8.74 8.00 7.83
N THR A 89 10.05 7.80 7.81
CA THR A 89 11.03 8.89 7.96
C THR A 89 10.78 10.02 6.94
N ASN A 90 10.56 9.67 5.67
CA ASN A 90 10.31 10.60 4.57
C ASN A 90 8.84 10.64 4.11
N LEU A 91 7.94 10.09 4.92
CA LEU A 91 6.50 10.09 4.66
C LEU A 91 5.75 10.90 5.71
N GLU A 92 4.71 11.59 5.28
CA GLU A 92 3.76 12.31 6.13
C GLU A 92 2.37 11.80 5.81
N LEU A 93 1.65 11.28 6.80
CA LEU A 93 0.23 10.96 6.64
C LEU A 93 -0.57 12.26 6.51
N ILE A 94 -1.43 12.33 5.51
CA ILE A 94 -2.33 13.49 5.31
C ILE A 94 -3.80 13.09 5.42
N GLU A 95 -4.13 11.84 5.08
CA GLU A 95 -5.51 11.33 5.06
C GLU A 95 -5.53 9.81 5.27
#